data_AF-A0A3A8ZTI5-F1
#
_entry.id   AF-A0A3A8ZTI5-F1
#
_cell.length_a   1.000
_cell.length_b   1.000
_cell.length_c   1.000
_cell.angle_alpha   90.00
_cell.angle_beta   90.00
_cell.angle_gamma   90.00
#
_symmetry.space_group_name_H-M   'P 1'
#
loop_
_entity.id
_entity.type
_entity.pdbx_description
1 polymer ?
#
loop_
_entity_poly.entity_id
_entity_poly.type
_entity_poly.pdbx_seq_one_letter_code
_entity_poly.pdbx_strand_id
1 'polypeptide(L)' 'MQEEEKERPLSLEETFEQIEEVIARLEAEDITLEESFLEYNRGMKLLQHCNATIDQVEKKVLQINEDGGLDEF' A
#
# COMPACT_ATOMS: atom_id res chain seq x y z
N MET A 1 3.19 -27.46 -16.73
CA MET A 1 3.79 -26.80 -15.56
C MET A 1 3.01 -25.52 -15.41
N GLN A 2 2.08 -25.46 -14.45
CA GLN A 2 1.33 -24.23 -14.18
C GLN A 2 2.20 -23.45 -13.20
N GLU A 3 2.70 -22.31 -13.64
CA GLU A 3 3.50 -21.42 -12.81
C GLU A 3 2.61 -20.88 -11.70
N GLU A 4 2.94 -21.24 -10.45
CA GLU A 4 2.43 -20.58 -9.27
C GLU A 4 2.96 -19.14 -9.31
N GLU A 5 2.17 -18.20 -9.83
CA GLU A 5 2.33 -16.78 -9.55
C GLU A 5 2.18 -16.61 -8.04
N LYS A 6 3.29 -16.72 -7.32
CA LYS A 6 3.38 -16.22 -5.95
C LYS A 6 3.05 -14.74 -6.02
N GLU A 7 1.85 -14.37 -5.57
CA GLU A 7 1.48 -13.00 -5.28
C GLU A 7 2.58 -12.39 -4.42
N ARG A 8 3.45 -11.60 -5.06
CA ARG A 8 4.42 -10.80 -4.33
C ARG A 8 3.64 -9.67 -3.67
N PRO A 9 3.93 -9.36 -2.40
CA PRO A 9 3.27 -8.24 -1.75
C PRO A 9 3.52 -6.97 -2.58
N LEU A 10 2.46 -6.20 -2.81
CA LEU A 10 2.52 -4.92 -3.52
C LEU A 10 3.62 -4.05 -2.92
N SER A 11 4.48 -3.50 -3.78
CA SER A 11 5.45 -2.50 -3.38
C SER A 11 4.76 -1.20 -2.94
N LEU A 12 5.50 -0.33 -2.25
CA LEU A 12 4.97 0.99 -1.86
C LEU A 12 4.61 1.82 -3.09
N GLU A 13 5.45 1.82 -4.12
CA GLU A 13 5.21 2.53 -5.38
C GLU A 13 3.92 2.06 -6.06
N GLU A 14 3.74 0.74 -6.22
CA GLU A 14 2.50 0.17 -6.78
C GLU A 14 1.27 0.45 -5.89
N THR A 15 1.47 0.54 -4.57
CA THR A 15 0.38 0.89 -3.64
C THR A 15 -0.05 2.33 -3.83
N PHE A 16 0.90 3.25 -4.03
CA PHE A 16 0.61 4.66 -4.33
C PHE A 16 -0.08 4.82 -5.68
N GLU A 17 0.38 4.14 -6.73
CA GLU A 17 -0.29 4.16 -8.05
C GLU A 17 -1.74 3.72 -7.92
N GLN A 18 -2.02 2.64 -7.19
CA GLN A 18 -3.41 2.19 -6.99
C GLN A 18 -4.25 3.16 -6.15
N ILE A 19 -3.65 3.89 -5.20
CA ILE A 19 -4.36 4.93 -4.44
C ILE A 19 -4.72 6.09 -5.38
N GLU A 20 -3.82 6.50 -6.26
CA GLU A 20 -4.10 7.53 -7.27
C GLU A 20 -5.21 7.10 -8.22
N GLU A 21 -5.23 5.84 -8.66
CA GLU A 21 -6.33 5.29 -9.45
C GLU A 21 -7.67 5.35 -8.71
N VAL A 22 -7.69 4.97 -7.42
CA VAL A 22 -8.89 5.04 -6.58
C VAL A 22 -9.39 6.47 -6.48
N ILE A 23 -8.49 7.44 -6.26
CA ILE A 23 -8.84 8.87 -6.19
C ILE A 23 -9.42 9.33 -7.53
N ALA A 24 -8.74 9.04 -8.64
CA ALA A 24 -9.21 9.41 -9.98
C ALA A 24 -10.59 8.81 -10.29
N ARG A 25 -10.87 7.58 -9.82
CA ARG A 25 -12.18 6.96 -9.99
C ARG A 25 -13.25 7.61 -9.13
N LEU A 26 -12.94 7.94 -7.87
CA LEU A 26 -13.84 8.65 -6.97
C LEU A 26 -14.16 10.07 -7.43
N GLU A 27 -13.26 10.72 -8.17
CA GLU A 27 -13.45 12.05 -8.76
C GLU A 27 -14.21 12.02 -10.10
N ALA A 28 -14.43 10.84 -10.68
CA ALA A 28 -15.13 10.71 -11.95
C ALA A 28 -16.60 11.14 -11.82
N GLU A 29 -17.07 11.99 -12.75
CA GLU A 29 -18.45 12.52 -12.72
C GLU A 29 -19.53 11.45 -12.91
N ASP A 30 -19.19 10.30 -13.49
CA ASP A 30 -20.08 9.18 -13.80
C ASP A 30 -20.12 8.10 -12.72
N ILE A 31 -19.36 8.24 -11.62
CA ILE A 31 -19.31 7.22 -10.56
C ILE A 31 -20.66 7.10 -9.85
N THR A 32 -21.16 5.86 -9.74
CA THR A 32 -22.37 5.60 -8.96
C THR A 32 -22.05 5.56 -7.46
N LEU A 33 -23.08 5.74 -6.62
CA LEU A 33 -22.92 5.63 -5.17
C LEU A 33 -22.34 4.27 -4.75
N GLU A 34 -22.79 3.17 -5.37
CA GLU A 34 -22.31 1.83 -5.07
C GLU A 34 -20.83 1.65 -5.43
N GLU A 35 -20.42 2.11 -6.62
CA GLU A 35 -19.01 2.11 -7.02
C GLU A 35 -18.16 2.98 -6.09
N SER A 36 -18.66 4.13 -5.65
CA SER A 36 -17.93 4.99 -4.71
C SER A 36 -17.65 4.29 -3.37
N PHE A 37 -18.58 3.47 -2.88
CA PHE A 37 -18.36 2.66 -1.68
C PHE A 37 -17.31 1.56 -1.91
N LEU A 38 -17.32 0.94 -3.10
CA LEU A 38 -16.36 -0.09 -3.45
C LEU A 38 -14.94 0.50 -3.56
N GLU A 39 -14.77 1.61 -4.27
CA GLU A 39 -13.50 2.30 -4.42
C GLU A 39 -12.99 2.86 -3.10
N TYR A 40 -13.88 3.41 -2.26
CA TYR A 40 -13.50 3.83 -0.91
C TYR A 40 -12.99 2.66 -0.05
N ASN A 41 -13.66 1.50 -0.11
CA ASN A 41 -13.20 0.31 0.61
C ASN A 41 -11.84 -0.17 0.09
N ARG A 42 -11.65 -0.16 -1.24
CA ARG A 42 -10.37 -0.49 -1.89
C ARG A 42 -9.27 0.47 -1.42
N GLY A 43 -9.50 1.78 -1.46
CA GLY A 43 -8.57 2.80 -0.98
C GLY A 43 -8.19 2.61 0.48
N MET A 44 -9.17 2.30 1.35
CA MET A 44 -8.91 2.05 2.76
C MET A 44 -8.00 0.83 3.00
N LYS A 45 -8.18 -0.24 2.22
CA LYS A 45 -7.31 -1.42 2.28
C LYS A 45 -5.89 -1.11 1.80
N LEU A 46 -5.76 -0.34 0.72
CA LEU A 46 -4.46 0.10 0.20
C LEU A 46 -3.72 0.97 1.24
N LEU A 47 -4.43 1.87 1.90
CA LEU A 47 -3.86 2.69 2.98
C LEU A 47 -3.42 1.83 4.17
N GLN A 48 -4.20 0.82 4.56
CA GLN A 48 -3.81 -0.12 5.61
C GLN A 48 -2.54 -0.89 5.24
N HIS A 49 -2.44 -1.37 3.99
CA HIS A 49 -1.24 -2.05 3.48
C HIS A 49 -0.02 -1.14 3.47
N CYS A 50 -0.18 0.10 3.01
CA CYS A 50 0.88 1.11 3.02
C CYS A 50 1.40 1.36 4.45
N ASN A 51 0.49 1.60 5.42
CA ASN A 51 0.88 1.80 6.82
C ASN A 51 1.60 0.58 7.40
N ALA A 52 1.12 -0.63 7.13
CA ALA A 52 1.77 -1.85 7.60
C ALA A 52 3.17 -2.04 6.99
N THR A 53 3.34 -1.67 5.72
CA THR A 53 4.63 -1.77 5.03
C THR A 53 5.62 -0.75 5.60
N ILE A 54 5.19 0.48 5.86
CA ILE A 54 6.02 1.52 6.50
C ILE A 54 6.43 1.09 7.91
N ASP A 55 5.49 0.63 8.75
CA ASP A 55 5.77 0.14 10.11
C ASP A 55 6.77 -1.04 10.09
N GLN A 56 6.69 -1.93 9.10
CA GLN A 56 7.68 -2.99 8.93
C GLN A 56 9.07 -2.46 8.57
N VAL A 57 9.17 -1.44 7.72
CA VAL A 57 10.44 -0.81 7.37
C VAL A 57 11.02 -0.10 8.60
N GLU A 58 10.23 0.68 9.32
CA GLU A 58 10.64 1.36 10.56
C GLU A 58 11.17 0.36 11.59
N LYS A 59 10.46 -0.75 11.82
CA LYS A 59 10.91 -1.81 12.73
C LYS A 59 12.22 -2.46 12.29
N LYS A 60 12.40 -2.69 10.99
CA LYS A 60 13.65 -3.24 10.46
C LYS A 60 14.82 -2.26 10.65
N VAL A 61 14.58 -0.96 10.44
CA VAL A 61 15.58 0.09 10.71
C VAL A 61 15.93 0.12 12.21
N LEU A 62 14.95 0.04 13.10
CA LEU A 62 15.17 -0.03 14.55
C LEU A 62 15.95 -1.27 14.99
N GLN A 63 15.67 -2.45 14.41
CA GLN A 63 16.43 -3.67 14.71
C GLN A 63 17.90 -3.56 14.26
N ILE A 64 18.16 -2.93 13.11
CA ILE A 64 19.51 -2.63 12.65
C ILE A 64 20.24 -1.71 13.64
N ASN A 65 19.52 -0.79 14.29
CA ASN A 65 20.09 0.09 15.31
C ASN A 65 20.44 -0.65 16.62
N GLU A 66 19.68 -1.67 17.03
CA GLU A 66 20.00 -2.49 18.22
C GLU A 66 21.17 -3.47 18.00
N ASP A 67 21.37 -3.98 16.77
CA ASP A 67 22.47 -4.89 16.41
C ASP A 67 23.75 -4.18 15.89
N GLY A 68 23.80 -2.84 15.89
CA GLY A 68 25.08 -2.09 15.82
C GLY A 68 25.35 -1.21 14.58
N GLY A 69 24.37 -0.46 14.08
CA GLY A 69 24.56 0.74 13.21
C GLY A 69 23.69 0.71 11.94
N LEU A 70 23.10 1.80 11.40
CA LEU A 70 23.40 3.24 11.45
C LEU A 70 22.20 4.06 11.95
N ASP A 71 22.48 4.92 12.92
CA ASP A 71 21.64 6.06 13.30
C ASP A 71 22.16 7.27 12.50
N GLU A 72 21.42 7.73 11.48
CA GLU A 72 21.66 9.03 10.85
C GLU A 72 20.32 9.74 10.57
N PHE A 73 19.90 10.55 11.53
CA PHE A 73 19.40 11.90 11.26
C PHE A 73 20.44 12.92 11.73
#